data_AF-A0A1V6T2N5-F1
#
_entry.id   AF-A0A1V6T2N5-F1
#
_cell.length_a   1.000
_cell.length_b   1.000
_cell.length_c   1.000
_cell.angle_alpha   90.00
_cell.angle_beta   90.00
_cell.angle_gamma   90.00
#
_symmetry.space_group_name_H-M   'P 1'
#
loop_
_entity.id
_entity.type
_entity.pdbx_description
1 polymer ?
#
loop_
_entity_poly.entity_id
_entity_poly.type
_entity_poly.pdbx_seq_one_letter_code
_entity_poly.pdbx_strand_id
1 'polypeptide(L)'
;MNCPSRTDDTLENPSWNQSPPPFSPDTTTRNDFNGLANSRVHRRHANSANAAGDDPLSIDVRPNSQQDRGPGKEKVPSGEVIAADLGGDTPPRSSGSPRHPFYTSLTSYSLHCARTLAKFSRFIGPGFLIAVAYIDPGNYATDVAAGADFKYALLFIVLLSNLFAILLQSLCIKLGSVTGLNLAENCREHLPRWLVILLYIMAEAAIIATDIAEVVGSAIALNLLLNIPLVAGCAITLVDVLFILIFYRPNGKMWGLRLFEFFVMALVLGVVVCFCIQLSLIKDQSVGEVFRGYLPSSAIVQSEGLYQSCGILGATVMPHSLFLGSGVVQSRLKEFDVNCGYVETSVPLGNAEGEVKYRPSIYAIRGCMKYSIIELSLSLFTFALFVNSAILIVAGAALYDVPGGDNADLFGIHSLLSKSIAPAAGLVFALALLLSGISAGIVCTIAGQMVSEGMLNWSIRPWLRRLITRSISIIPSIIIAAAVGKEGIDRTLTASQVALSVILPFISAPLIWFTCLNRYMTVRTEEASGQEGEVRVVTVPMRNNLLTSVVAVLVWIIIVVMNVALLVLVGMGKAS
;
A
#
# COMPACT_ATOMS: atom_id res chain seq x y z
N MET A 1 34.24 -8.04 48.75
CA MET A 1 35.51 -8.58 48.23
C MET A 1 35.13 -9.50 47.08
N ASN A 2 35.26 -9.13 45.81
CA ASN A 2 36.19 -8.20 45.15
C ASN A 2 37.67 -8.62 45.30
N CYS A 3 38.18 -9.27 44.26
CA CYS A 3 39.61 -9.37 43.93
C CYS A 3 39.72 -9.63 42.42
N PRO A 4 40.20 -8.69 41.59
CA PRO A 4 40.41 -8.91 40.16
C PRO A 4 41.86 -9.33 39.89
N SER A 5 42.05 -10.42 39.13
CA SER A 5 43.36 -10.80 38.59
C SER A 5 43.20 -11.34 37.18
N ARG A 6 43.57 -10.52 36.19
CA ARG A 6 43.90 -10.98 34.83
C ARG A 6 45.36 -10.62 34.61
N THR A 7 46.21 -11.64 34.62
CA THR A 7 47.65 -11.52 34.36
C THR A 7 47.90 -11.53 32.86
N ASP A 8 48.86 -10.73 32.40
CA ASP A 8 49.28 -10.70 31.00
C ASP A 8 50.36 -11.76 30.71
N ASP A 9 50.10 -12.65 29.76
CA ASP A 9 51.08 -13.62 29.25
C ASP A 9 52.18 -12.91 28.46
N THR A 10 53.23 -12.50 29.18
CA THR A 10 54.34 -11.66 28.67
C THR A 10 55.65 -12.41 28.45
N LEU A 11 55.64 -13.75 28.56
CA LEU A 11 56.85 -14.58 28.57
C LEU A 11 57.34 -15.08 27.20
N GLU A 12 56.57 -14.93 26.11
CA GLU A 12 56.92 -15.55 24.81
C GLU A 12 57.50 -14.61 23.74
N ASN A 13 57.36 -13.28 23.85
CA ASN A 13 57.69 -12.35 22.76
C ASN A 13 58.44 -11.07 23.20
N PRO A 14 59.77 -11.10 23.37
CA PRO A 14 60.58 -9.97 23.85
C PRO A 14 60.80 -8.82 22.84
N SER A 15 60.03 -8.78 21.73
CA SER A 15 60.19 -7.84 20.61
C SER A 15 59.07 -6.77 20.50
N TRP A 16 58.07 -6.79 21.39
CA TRP A 16 56.93 -5.86 21.33
C TRP A 16 57.27 -4.48 21.90
N ASN A 17 57.76 -3.59 21.04
CA ASN A 17 58.06 -2.19 21.35
C ASN A 17 56.78 -1.38 21.69
N GLN A 18 56.62 -0.98 22.96
CA GLN A 18 55.52 -0.12 23.42
C GLN A 18 55.84 1.38 23.25
N SER A 19 56.08 1.82 22.01
CA SER A 19 56.20 3.25 21.66
C SER A 19 55.05 3.67 20.74
N PRO A 20 54.13 4.56 21.16
CA PRO A 20 53.08 5.05 20.26
C PRO A 20 53.66 5.92 19.14
N PRO A 21 53.17 5.82 17.89
CA PRO A 21 53.70 6.59 16.77
C PRO A 21 53.33 8.09 16.89
N PRO A 22 54.22 9.02 16.49
CA PRO A 22 54.10 10.46 16.80
C PRO A 22 53.04 11.23 15.98
N PHE A 23 52.07 10.54 15.35
CA PHE A 23 51.08 11.13 14.44
C PHE A 23 49.66 10.56 14.63
N SER A 24 49.21 10.36 15.88
CA SER A 24 47.80 10.13 16.21
C SER A 24 47.04 11.46 16.37
N PRO A 25 46.11 11.85 15.47
CA PRO A 25 45.53 13.18 15.44
C PRO A 25 44.28 13.30 16.35
N ASP A 26 44.45 13.20 17.67
CA ASP A 26 43.33 13.19 18.64
C ASP A 26 43.53 14.16 19.83
N THR A 27 44.11 15.35 19.55
CA THR A 27 44.30 16.41 20.56
C THR A 27 43.95 17.82 20.04
N THR A 28 42.67 18.08 19.76
CA THR A 28 42.19 19.47 19.64
C THR A 28 40.76 19.68 20.13
N THR A 29 40.62 20.66 21.04
CA THR A 29 39.38 21.38 21.40
C THR A 29 38.15 20.61 21.89
N ARG A 30 37.93 20.69 23.21
CA ARG A 30 36.59 20.82 23.78
C ARG A 30 35.96 22.14 23.32
N ASN A 31 34.97 22.09 22.42
CA ASN A 31 33.81 22.99 22.47
C ASN A 31 32.64 22.40 21.66
N ASP A 32 31.44 22.92 21.91
CA ASP A 32 30.16 22.50 21.31
C ASP A 32 29.85 20.99 21.31
N PHE A 33 29.16 20.57 22.37
CA PHE A 33 27.76 20.17 22.20
C PHE A 33 26.96 20.47 23.47
N ASN A 34 25.92 21.31 23.35
CA ASN A 34 25.02 21.61 24.46
C ASN A 34 24.33 20.34 24.98
N GLY A 35 24.29 20.17 26.30
CA GLY A 35 24.13 18.86 26.93
C GLY A 35 22.78 18.16 26.69
N LEU A 36 22.84 16.93 26.18
CA LEU A 36 21.68 16.03 26.12
C LEU A 36 22.05 14.53 26.16
N ALA A 37 23.21 14.19 26.74
CA ALA A 37 23.84 12.88 26.59
C ALA A 37 24.30 12.20 27.90
N ASN A 38 23.46 12.14 28.95
CA ASN A 38 23.75 11.27 30.11
C ASN A 38 22.53 10.75 30.90
N SER A 39 21.50 10.27 30.20
CA SER A 39 20.23 9.80 30.80
C SER A 39 19.89 8.32 30.55
N ARG A 40 20.85 7.49 30.12
CA ARG A 40 20.60 6.08 29.72
C ARG A 40 21.30 4.99 30.55
N VAL A 41 22.13 5.33 31.54
CA VAL A 41 22.97 4.33 32.25
C VAL A 41 22.29 3.72 33.49
N HIS A 42 21.45 4.46 34.22
CA HIS A 42 20.79 3.98 35.45
C HIS A 42 19.40 3.35 35.22
N ARG A 43 19.29 2.35 34.34
CA ARG A 43 18.06 1.53 34.21
C ARG A 43 18.26 0.02 34.04
N ARG A 44 19.43 -0.50 34.40
CA ARG A 44 19.67 -1.91 34.69
C ARG A 44 20.18 -2.06 36.12
N HIS A 45 19.85 -3.19 36.75
CA HIS A 45 20.13 -3.55 38.15
C HIS A 45 19.34 -2.79 39.22
N ALA A 46 18.08 -3.22 39.41
CA ALA A 46 17.37 -3.16 40.69
C ALA A 46 16.40 -4.35 40.75
N ASN A 47 16.84 -5.48 41.32
CA ASN A 47 15.98 -6.61 41.65
C ASN A 47 16.68 -7.41 42.76
N SER A 48 16.06 -7.53 43.94
CA SER A 48 16.74 -7.70 45.26
C SER A 48 17.54 -6.44 45.69
N ALA A 49 17.73 -6.12 46.98
CA ALA A 49 17.40 -6.85 48.22
C ALA A 49 16.93 -5.91 49.37
N ASN A 50 16.64 -6.48 50.55
CA ASN A 50 16.13 -5.78 51.74
C ASN A 50 17.22 -5.22 52.70
N ALA A 51 16.82 -4.17 53.44
CA ALA A 51 17.19 -3.79 54.83
C ALA A 51 18.55 -3.14 55.18
N ALA A 52 18.45 -2.07 56.01
CA ALA A 52 19.49 -1.31 56.77
C ALA A 52 20.64 -0.67 55.93
N GLY A 53 21.15 0.53 56.18
CA GLY A 53 21.14 1.46 57.33
C GLY A 53 22.59 2.03 57.44
N ASP A 54 22.90 3.29 57.73
CA ASP A 54 22.11 4.44 58.19
C ASP A 54 22.45 5.75 57.41
N ASP A 55 21.67 6.80 57.66
CA ASP A 55 21.77 8.18 57.11
C ASP A 55 22.75 9.06 57.94
N PRO A 56 23.21 10.28 57.52
CA PRO A 56 22.30 11.44 57.40
C PRO A 56 22.68 12.58 56.41
N LEU A 57 21.80 13.60 56.37
CA LEU A 57 21.90 14.98 55.81
C LEU A 57 21.59 15.11 54.30
N SER A 58 20.31 15.20 53.89
CA SER A 58 19.42 16.40 53.87
C SER A 58 19.68 17.39 52.70
N ILE A 59 18.70 18.06 52.08
CA ILE A 59 17.33 18.43 52.47
C ILE A 59 16.31 18.11 51.34
N ASP A 60 15.05 17.81 51.70
CA ASP A 60 13.94 17.45 50.80
C ASP A 60 12.88 18.58 50.70
N VAL A 61 12.07 18.61 49.62
CA VAL A 61 10.87 19.47 49.47
C VAL A 61 9.75 18.72 48.75
N ARG A 62 8.66 18.42 49.49
CA ARG A 62 7.41 17.83 48.96
C ARG A 62 6.24 18.85 48.96
N PRO A 63 5.19 18.62 48.13
CA PRO A 63 4.09 19.57 47.94
C PRO A 63 2.83 19.28 48.79
N ASN A 64 1.83 20.17 48.63
CA ASN A 64 0.42 20.13 49.06
C ASN A 64 0.07 20.40 50.53
N SER A 65 -0.89 21.33 50.71
CA SER A 65 -1.83 21.35 51.84
C SER A 65 -3.16 22.01 51.44
N GLN A 66 -4.26 21.51 52.01
CA GLN A 66 -5.55 22.19 52.16
C GLN A 66 -5.88 22.20 53.66
N GLN A 67 -6.41 23.31 54.21
CA GLN A 67 -7.56 23.38 55.14
C GLN A 67 -7.60 24.64 56.03
N ASP A 68 -8.71 25.38 55.92
CA ASP A 68 -9.63 25.89 56.97
C ASP A 68 -9.18 26.61 58.29
N ARG A 69 -9.88 27.74 58.55
CA ARG A 69 -10.35 28.32 59.85
C ARG A 69 -9.45 29.15 60.82
N GLY A 70 -9.37 30.47 60.56
CA GLY A 70 -9.65 31.64 61.46
C GLY A 70 -9.09 31.73 62.91
N PRO A 71 -9.57 32.66 63.78
CA PRO A 71 -10.43 33.85 63.53
C PRO A 71 -10.00 35.18 64.28
N GLY A 72 -10.61 36.34 63.92
CA GLY A 72 -11.02 37.36 64.91
C GLY A 72 -10.58 38.86 64.78
N LYS A 73 -11.59 39.77 64.78
CA LYS A 73 -11.60 41.22 65.15
C LYS A 73 -10.68 42.19 64.34
N GLU A 74 -10.99 43.47 64.07
CA GLU A 74 -12.11 44.42 64.27
C GLU A 74 -11.93 45.59 63.24
N LYS A 75 -12.67 46.72 63.09
CA LYS A 75 -13.74 47.45 63.83
C LYS A 75 -14.60 48.31 62.86
N VAL A 76 -15.48 49.20 63.36
CA VAL A 76 -16.48 50.04 62.62
C VAL A 76 -16.62 51.41 63.34
N PRO A 77 -16.59 52.60 62.66
CA PRO A 77 -17.73 53.23 61.93
C PRO A 77 -17.30 53.86 60.56
N SER A 78 -18.03 54.67 59.77
CA SER A 78 -19.31 55.44 59.81
C SER A 78 -19.97 55.42 58.41
N GLY A 79 -21.16 55.98 58.09
CA GLY A 79 -22.26 56.62 58.85
C GLY A 79 -22.98 57.75 58.04
N GLU A 80 -24.30 57.93 58.22
CA GLU A 80 -25.18 59.03 57.73
C GLU A 80 -25.40 59.21 56.19
N VAL A 81 -26.58 59.60 55.62
CA VAL A 81 -27.98 59.83 56.10
C VAL A 81 -29.01 59.27 55.06
N ILE A 82 -30.30 59.24 55.42
CA ILE A 82 -31.48 58.81 54.64
C ILE A 82 -32.05 59.92 53.73
N ALA A 83 -32.57 59.57 52.54
CA ALA A 83 -33.62 60.31 51.81
C ALA A 83 -34.35 59.38 50.80
N ALA A 84 -35.52 59.78 50.27
CA ALA A 84 -36.32 58.94 49.36
C ALA A 84 -37.11 59.73 48.29
N ASP A 85 -37.36 59.01 47.18
CA ASP A 85 -38.42 59.17 46.16
C ASP A 85 -38.37 60.30 45.09
N LEU A 86 -39.03 60.00 43.96
CA LEU A 86 -39.53 60.85 42.87
C LEU A 86 -38.57 61.72 42.03
N GLY A 87 -38.28 61.24 40.80
CA GLY A 87 -38.24 62.09 39.60
C GLY A 87 -37.04 61.93 38.65
N GLY A 88 -37.31 61.71 37.35
CA GLY A 88 -36.36 62.01 36.26
C GLY A 88 -35.82 60.83 35.44
N ASP A 89 -36.25 60.81 34.18
CA ASP A 89 -35.52 60.42 32.95
C ASP A 89 -34.85 59.04 32.75
N THR A 90 -35.24 58.45 31.61
CA THR A 90 -34.92 57.16 31.02
C THR A 90 -33.45 56.69 30.99
N PRO A 91 -33.15 55.41 31.31
CA PRO A 91 -31.93 54.75 30.89
C PRO A 91 -31.96 54.34 29.41
N PRO A 92 -30.82 54.28 28.70
CA PRO A 92 -30.79 53.99 27.26
C PRO A 92 -31.06 52.51 26.93
N ARG A 93 -31.87 52.26 25.89
CA ARG A 93 -32.04 50.92 25.29
C ARG A 93 -30.77 50.49 24.53
N SER A 94 -29.97 49.61 25.11
CA SER A 94 -28.92 48.86 24.41
C SER A 94 -29.37 47.42 24.11
N SER A 95 -30.25 47.26 23.12
CA SER A 95 -30.70 45.94 22.64
C SER A 95 -29.60 45.21 21.84
N GLY A 96 -28.61 44.67 22.57
CA GLY A 96 -27.45 43.95 22.01
C GLY A 96 -27.54 42.43 22.17
N SER A 97 -28.12 41.74 21.19
CA SER A 97 -28.11 40.27 21.14
C SER A 97 -26.67 39.73 20.98
N PRO A 98 -26.22 38.69 21.71
CA PRO A 98 -24.90 38.10 21.54
C PRO A 98 -24.79 37.33 20.20
N ARG A 99 -24.41 38.04 19.13
CA ARG A 99 -24.12 37.44 17.82
C ARG A 99 -22.80 36.68 17.87
N HIS A 100 -22.85 35.38 18.12
CA HIS A 100 -21.71 34.50 17.90
C HIS A 100 -21.28 34.55 16.41
N PRO A 101 -20.03 34.92 16.08
CA PRO A 101 -19.59 35.00 14.69
C PRO A 101 -19.28 33.61 14.12
N PHE A 102 -20.15 33.10 13.25
CA PHE A 102 -19.97 31.80 12.56
C PHE A 102 -18.62 31.64 11.84
N TYR A 103 -18.00 32.75 11.42
CA TYR A 103 -16.75 32.76 10.66
C TYR A 103 -15.52 32.19 11.41
N THR A 104 -15.47 32.23 12.74
CA THR A 104 -14.35 31.64 13.51
C THR A 104 -14.44 30.12 13.60
N SER A 105 -15.63 29.54 13.37
CA SER A 105 -15.78 28.08 13.24
C SER A 105 -15.21 27.59 11.91
N LEU A 106 -15.54 28.25 10.79
CA LEU A 106 -15.03 27.86 9.47
C LEU A 106 -13.51 27.91 9.36
N THR A 107 -12.84 28.91 9.96
CA THR A 107 -11.37 28.98 9.95
C THR A 107 -10.71 27.95 10.86
N SER A 108 -11.30 27.60 12.01
CA SER A 108 -10.77 26.55 12.89
C SER A 108 -11.01 25.14 12.32
N TYR A 109 -12.15 24.88 11.69
CA TYR A 109 -12.36 23.66 10.89
C TYR A 109 -11.40 23.60 9.70
N SER A 110 -11.18 24.70 8.97
CA SER A 110 -10.21 24.75 7.86
C SER A 110 -8.79 24.42 8.33
N LEU A 111 -8.31 25.00 9.44
CA LEU A 111 -7.00 24.62 10.01
C LEU A 111 -6.95 23.17 10.51
N HIS A 112 -8.05 22.63 11.05
CA HIS A 112 -8.10 21.23 11.48
C HIS A 112 -8.06 20.27 10.29
N CYS A 113 -8.82 20.56 9.23
CA CYS A 113 -8.77 19.86 7.96
C CYS A 113 -7.38 19.95 7.31
N ALA A 114 -6.78 21.14 7.22
CA ALA A 114 -5.43 21.33 6.67
C ALA A 114 -4.35 20.56 7.46
N ARG A 115 -4.41 20.57 8.80
CA ARG A 115 -3.51 19.76 9.65
C ARG A 115 -3.75 18.26 9.51
N THR A 116 -4.98 17.84 9.26
CA THR A 116 -5.32 16.42 9.02
C THR A 116 -4.87 15.98 7.63
N LEU A 117 -5.06 16.82 6.62
CA LEU A 117 -4.61 16.62 5.24
C LEU A 117 -3.08 16.59 5.15
N ALA A 118 -2.38 17.46 5.89
CA ALA A 118 -0.92 17.47 5.99
C ALA A 118 -0.34 16.27 6.77
N LYS A 119 -1.13 15.66 7.67
CA LYS A 119 -0.79 14.35 8.26
C LYS A 119 -1.02 13.23 7.24
N PHE A 120 -2.16 13.25 6.55
CA PHE A 120 -2.53 12.26 5.53
C PHE A 120 -1.53 12.25 4.36
N SER A 121 -1.07 13.42 3.89
CA SER A 121 -0.10 13.51 2.78
C SER A 121 1.29 12.95 3.11
N ARG A 122 1.64 12.80 4.39
CA ARG A 122 2.84 12.04 4.81
C ARG A 122 2.62 10.51 4.77
N PHE A 123 1.36 10.06 4.80
CA PHE A 123 1.01 8.65 4.64
C PHE A 123 0.77 8.22 3.20
N ILE A 124 0.42 9.14 2.29
CA ILE A 124 0.32 8.89 0.84
C ILE A 124 1.60 8.18 0.33
N GLY A 125 1.42 7.18 -0.54
CA GLY A 125 2.48 6.41 -1.18
C GLY A 125 2.11 4.92 -1.34
N PRO A 126 1.86 4.19 -0.24
CA PRO A 126 1.52 2.76 -0.28
C PRO A 126 0.28 2.43 -1.10
N GLY A 127 -0.82 3.17 -0.91
CA GLY A 127 -2.06 2.99 -1.65
C GLY A 127 -1.90 3.26 -3.14
N PHE A 128 -1.13 4.28 -3.51
CA PHE A 128 -0.76 4.53 -4.92
C PHE A 128 0.09 3.41 -5.50
N LEU A 129 1.13 2.95 -4.79
CA LEU A 129 2.00 1.85 -5.25
C LEU A 129 1.21 0.53 -5.43
N ILE A 130 0.16 0.32 -4.63
CA ILE A 130 -0.77 -0.80 -4.82
C ILE A 130 -1.68 -0.55 -6.03
N ALA A 131 -2.29 0.63 -6.14
CA ALA A 131 -3.22 0.99 -7.22
C ALA A 131 -2.60 0.91 -8.62
N VAL A 132 -1.27 1.07 -8.75
CA VAL A 132 -0.52 0.87 -9.99
C VAL A 132 -0.70 -0.51 -10.60
N ALA A 133 -0.82 -1.56 -9.77
CA ALA A 133 -1.07 -2.93 -10.24
C ALA A 133 -2.39 -3.02 -11.01
N TYR A 134 -3.38 -2.21 -10.64
CA TYR A 134 -4.73 -2.22 -11.17
C TYR A 134 -4.90 -1.34 -12.43
N ILE A 135 -3.78 -0.84 -12.99
CA ILE A 135 -3.70 0.05 -14.15
C ILE A 135 -2.65 -0.50 -15.15
N ASP A 136 -2.49 -1.82 -15.20
CA ASP A 136 -1.54 -2.52 -16.07
C ASP A 136 -2.09 -2.79 -17.49
N PRO A 137 -1.25 -3.23 -18.46
CA PRO A 137 -1.73 -3.57 -19.79
C PRO A 137 -2.70 -4.77 -19.86
N GLY A 138 -2.72 -5.64 -18.84
CA GLY A 138 -3.70 -6.73 -18.71
C GLY A 138 -5.12 -6.21 -18.52
N ASN A 139 -5.32 -5.25 -17.59
CA ASN A 139 -6.60 -4.57 -17.41
C ASN A 139 -7.05 -3.84 -18.69
N TYR A 140 -6.11 -3.18 -19.40
CA TYR A 140 -6.43 -2.55 -20.70
C TYR A 140 -7.07 -3.56 -21.65
N ALA A 141 -6.47 -4.74 -21.86
CA ALA A 141 -7.02 -5.73 -22.80
C ALA A 141 -8.44 -6.18 -22.45
N THR A 142 -8.72 -6.43 -21.17
CA THR A 142 -10.06 -6.86 -20.74
C THR A 142 -11.11 -5.76 -20.81
N ASP A 143 -10.75 -4.52 -20.46
CA ASP A 143 -11.66 -3.37 -20.52
C ASP A 143 -11.92 -2.91 -21.96
N VAL A 144 -10.94 -3.10 -22.86
CA VAL A 144 -11.06 -2.83 -24.29
C VAL A 144 -12.05 -3.78 -24.97
N ALA A 145 -11.88 -5.10 -24.80
CA ALA A 145 -12.83 -6.08 -25.33
C ALA A 145 -14.24 -5.87 -24.75
N ALA A 146 -14.33 -5.67 -23.43
CA ALA A 146 -15.60 -5.41 -22.74
C ALA A 146 -16.35 -4.17 -23.23
N GLY A 147 -15.62 -3.13 -23.63
CA GLY A 147 -16.21 -1.93 -24.24
C GLY A 147 -16.62 -2.14 -25.69
N ALA A 148 -15.83 -2.88 -26.46
CA ALA A 148 -16.11 -3.16 -27.87
C ALA A 148 -17.42 -3.96 -28.06
N ASP A 149 -17.61 -5.03 -27.29
CA ASP A 149 -18.70 -5.99 -27.53
C ASP A 149 -19.99 -5.64 -26.77
N PHE A 150 -19.88 -4.97 -25.60
CA PHE A 150 -21.01 -4.69 -24.70
C PHE A 150 -21.24 -3.19 -24.43
N LYS A 151 -20.61 -2.30 -25.19
CA LYS A 151 -20.61 -0.82 -25.08
C LYS A 151 -20.20 -0.32 -23.68
N TYR A 152 -21.17 -0.32 -22.76
CA TYR A 152 -21.04 0.15 -21.37
C TYR A 152 -21.63 -0.84 -20.35
N ALA A 153 -22.23 -1.95 -20.79
CA ALA A 153 -23.03 -2.84 -19.94
C ALA A 153 -22.20 -3.68 -18.93
N LEU A 154 -20.86 -3.66 -19.08
CA LEU A 154 -19.89 -4.28 -18.18
C LEU A 154 -19.22 -3.29 -17.20
N LEU A 155 -19.52 -1.98 -17.23
CA LEU A 155 -19.02 -1.01 -16.24
C LEU A 155 -19.40 -1.39 -14.80
N PHE A 156 -20.58 -1.99 -14.59
CA PHE A 156 -20.96 -2.58 -13.31
C PHE A 156 -19.96 -3.64 -12.81
N ILE A 157 -19.36 -4.44 -13.70
CA ILE A 157 -18.38 -5.47 -13.34
C ILE A 157 -17.00 -4.88 -13.05
N VAL A 158 -16.59 -3.83 -13.76
CA VAL A 158 -15.38 -3.05 -13.42
C VAL A 158 -15.53 -2.46 -12.00
N LEU A 159 -16.67 -1.83 -11.71
CA LEU A 159 -16.99 -1.29 -10.39
C LEU A 159 -17.01 -2.37 -9.30
N LEU A 160 -17.67 -3.50 -9.55
CA LEU A 160 -17.77 -4.62 -8.60
C LEU A 160 -16.40 -5.26 -8.32
N SER A 161 -15.59 -5.47 -9.36
CA SER A 161 -14.26 -6.06 -9.26
C SER A 161 -13.30 -5.14 -8.49
N ASN A 162 -13.37 -3.81 -8.71
CA ASN A 162 -12.60 -2.87 -7.90
C ASN A 162 -13.10 -2.81 -6.44
N LEU A 163 -14.40 -3.00 -6.19
CA LEU A 163 -14.93 -3.11 -4.82
C LEU A 163 -14.40 -4.37 -4.11
N PHE A 164 -14.27 -5.49 -4.83
CA PHE A 164 -13.62 -6.71 -4.32
C PHE A 164 -12.12 -6.50 -4.08
N ALA A 165 -11.42 -5.80 -4.98
CA ALA A 165 -10.03 -5.41 -4.82
C ALA A 165 -9.81 -4.57 -3.54
N ILE A 166 -10.60 -3.51 -3.34
CA ILE A 166 -10.54 -2.66 -2.14
C ILE A 166 -10.75 -3.48 -0.87
N LEU A 167 -11.72 -4.41 -0.86
CA LEU A 167 -11.96 -5.29 0.27
C LEU A 167 -10.76 -6.20 0.57
N LEU A 168 -10.27 -6.93 -0.44
CA LEU A 168 -9.17 -7.89 -0.28
C LEU A 168 -7.86 -7.19 0.09
N GLN A 169 -7.55 -6.05 -0.53
CA GLN A 169 -6.38 -5.25 -0.17
C GLN A 169 -6.49 -4.63 1.23
N SER A 170 -7.69 -4.25 1.67
CA SER A 170 -7.92 -3.83 3.07
C SER A 170 -7.64 -4.97 4.06
N LEU A 171 -7.92 -6.22 3.69
CA LEU A 171 -7.53 -7.39 4.47
C LEU A 171 -6.01 -7.62 4.45
N CYS A 172 -5.34 -7.41 3.32
CA CYS A 172 -3.88 -7.50 3.22
C CYS A 172 -3.18 -6.47 4.12
N ILE A 173 -3.60 -5.20 4.04
CA ILE A 173 -3.09 -4.12 4.90
C ILE A 173 -3.29 -4.47 6.37
N LYS A 174 -4.46 -5.00 6.74
CA LYS A 174 -4.75 -5.42 8.11
C LYS A 174 -3.87 -6.60 8.55
N LEU A 175 -3.68 -7.61 7.72
CA LEU A 175 -2.82 -8.78 8.01
C LEU A 175 -1.37 -8.34 8.26
N GLY A 176 -0.81 -7.54 7.34
CA GLY A 176 0.54 -7.00 7.46
C GLY A 176 0.73 -6.11 8.70
N SER A 177 -0.26 -5.27 8.99
CA SER A 177 -0.25 -4.38 10.16
C SER A 177 -0.34 -5.15 11.49
N VAL A 178 -1.23 -6.15 11.60
CA VAL A 178 -1.48 -6.86 12.87
C VAL A 178 -0.43 -7.92 13.17
N THR A 179 0.04 -8.66 12.16
CA THR A 179 0.98 -9.78 12.37
C THR A 179 2.45 -9.34 12.37
N GLY A 180 2.77 -8.22 11.69
CA GLY A 180 4.15 -7.84 11.39
C GLY A 180 4.82 -8.72 10.33
N LEU A 181 4.07 -9.65 9.72
CA LEU A 181 4.53 -10.53 8.65
C LEU A 181 3.74 -10.23 7.37
N ASN A 182 4.34 -10.36 6.19
CA ASN A 182 3.61 -10.24 4.93
C ASN A 182 2.75 -11.51 4.68
N LEU A 183 1.92 -11.54 3.64
CA LEU A 183 1.05 -12.69 3.34
C LEU A 183 1.85 -13.97 3.00
N ALA A 184 2.97 -13.86 2.31
CA ALA A 184 3.84 -14.98 1.96
C ALA A 184 4.54 -15.57 3.20
N GLU A 185 5.00 -14.72 4.11
CA GLU A 185 5.55 -15.11 5.41
C GLU A 185 4.50 -15.74 6.34
N ASN A 186 3.27 -15.19 6.37
CA ASN A 186 2.15 -15.78 7.10
C ASN A 186 1.80 -17.18 6.56
N CYS A 187 1.85 -17.39 5.24
CA CYS A 187 1.71 -18.71 4.64
C CYS A 187 2.84 -19.65 5.09
N ARG A 188 4.10 -19.22 5.07
CA ARG A 188 5.26 -20.03 5.51
C ARG A 188 5.17 -20.48 6.96
N GLU A 189 4.79 -19.58 7.86
CA GLU A 189 4.76 -19.82 9.31
C GLU A 189 3.61 -20.76 9.73
N HIS A 190 2.48 -20.74 9.02
CA HIS A 190 1.23 -21.36 9.47
C HIS A 190 0.69 -22.50 8.59
N LEU A 191 1.24 -22.72 7.38
CA LEU A 191 0.81 -23.77 6.46
C LEU A 191 1.86 -24.89 6.33
N PRO A 192 1.47 -26.14 6.04
CA PRO A 192 2.42 -27.23 5.83
C PRO A 192 3.27 -26.98 4.57
N ARG A 193 4.56 -27.36 4.60
CA ARG A 193 5.54 -27.06 3.55
C ARG A 193 5.09 -27.39 2.13
N TRP A 194 4.34 -28.47 1.92
CA TRP A 194 3.81 -28.85 0.59
C TRP A 194 2.85 -27.80 0.03
N LEU A 195 2.01 -27.20 0.87
CA LEU A 195 1.05 -26.17 0.49
C LEU A 195 1.76 -24.83 0.26
N VAL A 196 2.80 -24.52 1.04
CA VAL A 196 3.66 -23.34 0.81
C VAL A 196 4.36 -23.43 -0.55
N ILE A 197 4.89 -24.60 -0.93
CA ILE A 197 5.51 -24.82 -2.24
C ILE A 197 4.48 -24.73 -3.38
N LEU A 198 3.28 -25.28 -3.21
CA LEU A 198 2.20 -25.16 -4.19
C LEU A 198 1.78 -23.70 -4.40
N LEU A 199 1.56 -22.96 -3.31
CA LEU A 199 1.21 -21.54 -3.36
C LEU A 199 2.34 -20.68 -3.93
N TYR A 200 3.60 -21.05 -3.69
CA TYR A 200 4.76 -20.40 -4.29
C TYR A 200 4.78 -20.57 -5.82
N ILE A 201 4.60 -21.79 -6.32
CA ILE A 201 4.55 -22.05 -7.77
C ILE A 201 3.40 -21.28 -8.42
N MET A 202 2.22 -21.26 -7.78
CA MET A 202 1.07 -20.46 -8.26
C MET A 202 1.36 -18.95 -8.24
N ALA A 203 2.03 -18.44 -7.21
CA ALA A 203 2.37 -17.02 -7.10
C ALA A 203 3.42 -16.59 -8.15
N GLU A 204 4.47 -17.38 -8.39
CA GLU A 204 5.44 -17.12 -9.47
C GLU A 204 4.78 -17.23 -10.85
N ALA A 205 3.87 -18.19 -11.06
CA ALA A 205 3.10 -18.30 -12.30
C ALA A 205 2.23 -17.06 -12.56
N ALA A 206 1.59 -16.49 -11.52
CA ALA A 206 0.86 -15.23 -11.63
C ALA A 206 1.80 -14.05 -11.93
N ILE A 207 2.99 -13.98 -11.31
CA ILE A 207 3.97 -12.93 -11.61
C ILE A 207 4.46 -13.01 -13.06
N ILE A 208 4.73 -14.22 -13.58
CA ILE A 208 5.12 -14.44 -14.97
C ILE A 208 3.96 -14.09 -15.92
N ALA A 209 2.71 -14.42 -15.58
CA ALA A 209 1.55 -14.05 -16.38
C ALA A 209 1.38 -12.52 -16.51
N THR A 210 1.55 -11.76 -15.42
CA THR A 210 1.56 -10.28 -15.49
C THR A 210 2.79 -9.75 -16.25
N ASP A 211 3.98 -10.31 -16.01
CA ASP A 211 5.22 -9.89 -16.70
C ASP A 211 5.14 -10.15 -18.21
N ILE A 212 4.44 -11.19 -18.66
CA ILE A 212 4.08 -11.40 -20.08
C ILE A 212 3.13 -10.29 -20.58
N ALA A 213 2.05 -9.99 -19.86
CA ALA A 213 1.13 -8.91 -20.23
C ALA A 213 1.84 -7.55 -20.33
N GLU A 214 2.78 -7.30 -19.44
CA GLU A 214 3.59 -6.09 -19.36
C GLU A 214 4.62 -5.98 -20.50
N VAL A 215 5.33 -7.07 -20.85
CA VAL A 215 6.18 -7.16 -22.05
C VAL A 215 5.35 -6.87 -23.30
N VAL A 216 4.20 -7.54 -23.43
CA VAL A 216 3.31 -7.43 -24.58
C VAL A 216 2.78 -6.01 -24.74
N GLY A 217 2.17 -5.43 -23.70
CA GLY A 217 1.66 -4.06 -23.72
C GLY A 217 2.74 -3.03 -24.06
N SER A 218 3.94 -3.19 -23.47
CA SER A 218 5.08 -2.31 -23.78
C SER A 218 5.57 -2.46 -25.22
N ALA A 219 5.61 -3.69 -25.76
CA ALA A 219 6.00 -3.95 -27.15
C ALA A 219 4.97 -3.40 -28.16
N ILE A 220 3.67 -3.52 -27.84
CA ILE A 220 2.59 -2.88 -28.59
C ILE A 220 2.76 -1.36 -28.56
N ALA A 221 2.95 -0.76 -27.38
CA ALA A 221 3.16 0.69 -27.25
C ALA A 221 4.37 1.21 -28.05
N LEU A 222 5.50 0.48 -28.04
CA LEU A 222 6.68 0.81 -28.85
C LEU A 222 6.43 0.67 -30.35
N ASN A 223 5.63 -0.31 -30.78
CA ASN A 223 5.21 -0.43 -32.18
C ASN A 223 4.32 0.75 -32.60
N LEU A 224 3.39 1.17 -31.73
CA LEU A 224 2.47 2.28 -32.01
C LEU A 224 3.15 3.66 -32.00
N LEU A 225 4.06 3.91 -31.06
CA LEU A 225 4.75 5.20 -30.92
C LEU A 225 5.90 5.39 -31.92
N LEU A 226 6.67 4.33 -32.18
CA LEU A 226 7.96 4.42 -32.89
C LEU A 226 8.03 3.55 -34.15
N ASN A 227 6.95 2.84 -34.52
CA ASN A 227 6.90 1.89 -35.64
C ASN A 227 7.94 0.75 -35.54
N ILE A 228 8.42 0.46 -34.33
CA ILE A 228 9.41 -0.60 -34.07
C ILE A 228 8.75 -1.98 -34.23
N PRO A 229 9.34 -2.95 -34.97
CA PRO A 229 8.81 -4.30 -35.09
C PRO A 229 8.60 -4.99 -33.74
N LEU A 230 7.52 -5.75 -33.58
CA LEU A 230 7.05 -6.28 -32.28
C LEU A 230 8.09 -7.15 -31.56
N VAL A 231 8.86 -7.96 -32.30
CA VAL A 231 10.00 -8.74 -31.77
C VAL A 231 11.10 -7.83 -31.19
N ALA A 232 11.42 -6.72 -31.87
CA ALA A 232 12.36 -5.73 -31.37
C ALA A 232 11.78 -4.92 -30.20
N GLY A 233 10.47 -4.63 -30.22
CA GLY A 233 9.75 -4.05 -29.08
C GLY A 233 9.90 -4.90 -27.82
N CYS A 234 9.60 -6.20 -27.92
CA CYS A 234 9.78 -7.17 -26.83
C CYS A 234 11.24 -7.18 -26.32
N ALA A 235 12.23 -7.22 -27.23
CA ALA A 235 13.63 -7.19 -26.85
C ALA A 235 14.05 -5.87 -26.16
N ILE A 236 13.55 -4.72 -26.62
CA ILE A 236 13.80 -3.41 -26.00
C ILE A 236 13.20 -3.32 -24.60
N THR A 237 12.14 -4.09 -24.27
CA THR A 237 11.60 -4.08 -22.90
C THR A 237 12.65 -4.49 -21.85
N LEU A 238 13.70 -5.27 -22.20
CA LEU A 238 14.81 -5.60 -21.28
C LEU A 238 15.56 -4.37 -20.73
N VAL A 239 15.46 -3.20 -21.38
CA VAL A 239 16.05 -1.95 -20.89
C VAL A 239 15.38 -1.49 -19.59
N ASP A 240 14.14 -1.91 -19.30
CA ASP A 240 13.45 -1.62 -18.04
C ASP A 240 14.19 -2.19 -16.83
N VAL A 241 14.80 -3.37 -16.98
CA VAL A 241 15.63 -4.03 -15.96
C VAL A 241 16.84 -3.15 -15.59
N LEU A 242 17.38 -2.39 -16.54
CA LEU A 242 18.45 -1.43 -16.32
C LEU A 242 17.95 -0.19 -15.56
N PHE A 243 16.75 0.31 -15.86
CA PHE A 243 16.12 1.36 -15.05
C PHE A 243 15.87 0.91 -13.61
N ILE A 244 15.35 -0.30 -13.40
CA ILE A 244 15.17 -0.90 -12.07
C ILE A 244 16.53 -1.03 -11.35
N LEU A 245 17.59 -1.46 -12.03
CA LEU A 245 18.95 -1.56 -11.47
C LEU A 245 19.53 -0.18 -11.07
N ILE A 246 19.23 0.89 -11.81
CA ILE A 246 19.69 2.25 -11.51
C ILE A 246 18.98 2.84 -10.27
N PHE A 247 17.66 2.64 -10.17
CA PHE A 247 16.85 3.23 -9.09
C PHE A 247 16.79 2.36 -7.82
N TYR A 248 16.85 1.03 -7.91
CA TYR A 248 16.74 0.14 -6.77
C TYR A 248 18.04 0.05 -5.97
N ARG A 249 18.13 0.82 -4.88
CA ARG A 249 19.20 0.72 -3.87
C ARG A 249 18.69 -0.04 -2.64
N PRO A 250 19.11 -1.30 -2.38
CA PRO A 250 18.55 -2.13 -1.31
C PRO A 250 18.61 -1.47 0.07
N ASN A 251 19.74 -0.86 0.41
CA ASN A 251 19.98 -0.23 1.72
C ASN A 251 19.63 1.27 1.72
N GLY A 252 18.57 1.66 1.01
CA GLY A 252 18.10 3.03 0.93
C GLY A 252 17.53 3.54 2.25
N LYS A 253 18.00 4.71 2.72
CA LYS A 253 17.27 5.51 3.73
C LYS A 253 15.86 5.82 3.21
N MET A 254 14.88 6.06 4.09
CA MET A 254 13.46 6.33 3.75
C MET A 254 13.20 7.30 2.58
N TRP A 255 14.14 8.22 2.32
CA TRP A 255 14.14 9.10 1.15
C TRP A 255 14.06 8.33 -0.19
N GLY A 256 14.77 7.21 -0.34
CA GLY A 256 14.75 6.38 -1.55
C GLY A 256 13.39 5.74 -1.81
N LEU A 257 12.73 5.23 -0.76
CA LEU A 257 11.36 4.71 -0.85
C LEU A 257 10.38 5.82 -1.28
N ARG A 258 10.48 7.02 -0.70
CA ARG A 258 9.59 8.14 -1.06
C ARG A 258 9.86 8.71 -2.46
N LEU A 259 11.11 8.72 -2.91
CA LEU A 259 11.46 9.10 -4.28
C LEU A 259 10.86 8.10 -5.28
N PHE A 260 10.90 6.81 -4.95
CA PHE A 260 10.28 5.76 -5.74
C PHE A 260 8.74 5.87 -5.74
N GLU A 261 8.10 6.04 -4.58
CA GLU A 261 6.66 6.31 -4.46
C GLU A 261 6.22 7.52 -5.31
N PHE A 262 7.00 8.60 -5.29
CA PHE A 262 6.72 9.81 -6.10
C PHE A 262 6.90 9.57 -7.61
N PHE A 263 7.95 8.86 -8.03
CA PHE A 263 8.15 8.48 -9.43
C PHE A 263 6.97 7.65 -9.95
N VAL A 264 6.55 6.64 -9.18
CA VAL A 264 5.42 5.78 -9.53
C VAL A 264 4.09 6.56 -9.55
N MET A 265 3.86 7.46 -8.59
CA MET A 265 2.70 8.37 -8.58
C MET A 265 2.67 9.28 -9.83
N ALA A 266 3.83 9.72 -10.32
CA ALA A 266 3.93 10.52 -11.54
C ALA A 266 3.57 9.72 -12.81
N LEU A 267 3.90 8.42 -12.88
CA LEU A 267 3.46 7.53 -13.96
C LEU A 267 1.93 7.37 -13.97
N VAL A 268 1.32 7.12 -12.80
CA VAL A 268 -0.15 7.02 -12.66
C VAL A 268 -0.84 8.33 -13.06
N LEU A 269 -0.34 9.48 -12.58
CA LEU A 269 -0.88 10.79 -12.98
C LEU A 269 -0.74 11.03 -14.49
N GLY A 270 0.34 10.56 -15.11
CA GLY A 270 0.50 10.58 -16.57
C GLY A 270 -0.61 9.80 -17.27
N VAL A 271 -0.86 8.55 -16.89
CA VAL A 271 -1.94 7.71 -17.44
C VAL A 271 -3.32 8.34 -17.23
N VAL A 272 -3.61 8.84 -16.03
CA VAL A 272 -4.88 9.50 -15.68
C VAL A 272 -5.09 10.76 -16.53
N VAL A 273 -4.08 11.61 -16.70
CA VAL A 273 -4.15 12.79 -17.57
C VAL A 273 -4.37 12.40 -19.04
N CYS A 274 -3.74 11.31 -19.51
CA CYS A 274 -3.96 10.79 -20.85
C CYS A 274 -5.42 10.39 -21.10
N PHE A 275 -6.06 9.68 -20.16
CA PHE A 275 -7.48 9.33 -20.28
C PHE A 275 -8.43 10.52 -20.08
N CYS A 276 -8.11 11.48 -19.20
CA CYS A 276 -8.85 12.75 -19.12
C CYS A 276 -8.85 13.49 -20.47
N ILE A 277 -7.73 13.49 -21.20
CA ILE A 277 -7.63 14.09 -22.54
C ILE A 277 -8.47 13.29 -23.54
N GLN A 278 -8.38 11.96 -23.57
CA GLN A 278 -9.16 11.12 -24.49
C GLN A 278 -10.68 11.28 -24.29
N LEU A 279 -11.16 11.20 -23.04
CA LEU A 279 -12.58 11.41 -22.71
C LEU A 279 -13.07 12.81 -23.11
N SER A 280 -12.25 13.84 -22.95
CA SER A 280 -12.57 15.22 -23.35
C SER A 280 -12.68 15.41 -24.88
N LEU A 281 -12.13 14.48 -25.67
CA LEU A 281 -12.23 14.51 -27.14
C LEU A 281 -13.46 13.76 -27.67
N ILE A 282 -14.11 12.91 -26.87
CA ILE A 282 -15.36 12.22 -27.21
C ILE A 282 -16.53 13.18 -26.97
N LYS A 283 -17.31 13.49 -28.02
CA LYS A 283 -18.34 14.55 -27.97
C LYS A 283 -19.78 14.05 -28.04
N ASP A 284 -20.01 12.88 -28.65
CA ASP A 284 -21.34 12.48 -29.12
C ASP A 284 -22.01 11.38 -28.27
N GLN A 285 -21.39 10.97 -27.15
CA GLN A 285 -21.92 9.92 -26.26
C GLN A 285 -22.73 10.52 -25.10
N SER A 286 -23.87 9.89 -24.78
CA SER A 286 -24.73 10.38 -23.70
C SER A 286 -24.20 9.97 -22.32
N VAL A 287 -23.97 10.96 -21.45
CA VAL A 287 -23.52 10.74 -20.06
C VAL A 287 -24.50 9.86 -19.28
N GLY A 288 -25.79 9.89 -19.65
CA GLY A 288 -26.83 9.03 -19.06
C GLY A 288 -26.68 7.54 -19.39
N GLU A 289 -26.22 7.17 -20.59
CA GLU A 289 -25.91 5.77 -20.93
C GLU A 289 -24.72 5.24 -20.13
N VAL A 290 -23.66 6.05 -19.98
CA VAL A 290 -22.48 5.68 -19.18
C VAL A 290 -22.86 5.44 -17.72
N PHE A 291 -23.63 6.33 -17.09
CA PHE A 291 -24.13 6.10 -15.73
C PHE A 291 -25.10 4.91 -15.62
N ARG A 292 -25.85 4.61 -16.68
CA ARG A 292 -26.71 3.41 -16.75
C ARG A 292 -25.91 2.12 -16.89
N GLY A 293 -24.69 2.15 -17.45
CA GLY A 293 -23.76 1.01 -17.52
C GLY A 293 -23.26 0.53 -16.15
N TYR A 294 -23.27 1.40 -15.13
CA TYR A 294 -23.00 1.03 -13.74
C TYR A 294 -24.21 0.39 -13.01
N LEU A 295 -25.33 0.14 -13.69
CA LEU A 295 -26.44 -0.66 -13.17
C LEU A 295 -26.31 -2.11 -13.68
N PRO A 296 -26.68 -3.12 -12.88
CA PRO A 296 -26.58 -4.53 -13.28
C PRO A 296 -27.43 -4.79 -14.53
N SER A 297 -26.80 -5.34 -15.57
CA SER A 297 -27.42 -5.64 -16.87
C SER A 297 -27.60 -7.15 -17.06
N SER A 298 -28.54 -7.55 -17.93
CA SER A 298 -28.72 -8.97 -18.29
C SER A 298 -27.60 -9.54 -19.16
N ALA A 299 -26.79 -8.68 -19.80
CA ALA A 299 -25.64 -9.08 -20.61
C ALA A 299 -24.58 -9.86 -19.81
N ILE A 300 -24.39 -9.51 -18.53
CA ILE A 300 -23.46 -10.16 -17.59
C ILE A 300 -23.69 -11.68 -17.48
N VAL A 301 -24.93 -12.14 -17.70
CA VAL A 301 -25.34 -13.55 -17.51
C VAL A 301 -25.30 -14.34 -18.84
N GLN A 302 -25.07 -13.67 -19.97
CA GLN A 302 -24.86 -14.33 -21.26
C GLN A 302 -23.46 -14.96 -21.31
N SER A 303 -23.26 -16.05 -22.05
CA SER A 303 -22.00 -16.83 -21.96
C SER A 303 -20.73 -16.04 -22.30
N GLU A 304 -20.84 -15.08 -23.20
CA GLU A 304 -19.76 -14.23 -23.70
C GLU A 304 -19.48 -13.06 -22.74
N GLY A 305 -20.53 -12.35 -22.34
CA GLY A 305 -20.45 -11.33 -21.29
C GLY A 305 -19.97 -11.89 -19.95
N LEU A 306 -20.27 -13.17 -19.64
CA LEU A 306 -19.76 -13.88 -18.47
C LEU A 306 -18.27 -14.21 -18.60
N TYR A 307 -17.80 -14.66 -19.77
CA TYR A 307 -16.37 -14.86 -20.03
C TYR A 307 -15.58 -13.57 -19.79
N GLN A 308 -16.03 -12.46 -20.39
CA GLN A 308 -15.40 -11.15 -20.22
C GLN A 308 -15.51 -10.63 -18.79
N SER A 309 -16.65 -10.83 -18.11
CA SER A 309 -16.81 -10.51 -16.68
C SER A 309 -15.80 -11.23 -15.79
N CYS A 310 -15.46 -12.48 -16.10
CA CYS A 310 -14.45 -13.25 -15.39
C CYS A 310 -13.00 -12.84 -15.76
N GLY A 311 -12.81 -12.33 -16.98
CA GLY A 311 -11.58 -11.68 -17.44
C GLY A 311 -11.31 -10.38 -16.67
N ILE A 312 -12.25 -9.42 -16.69
CA ILE A 312 -12.18 -8.15 -15.93
C ILE A 312 -11.87 -8.43 -14.45
N LEU A 313 -12.59 -9.38 -13.82
CA LEU A 313 -12.35 -9.73 -12.42
C LEU A 313 -10.94 -10.27 -12.17
N GLY A 314 -10.41 -11.09 -13.08
CA GLY A 314 -9.07 -11.68 -12.98
C GLY A 314 -7.93 -10.68 -13.21
N ALA A 315 -8.09 -9.80 -14.20
CA ALA A 315 -7.15 -8.71 -14.48
C ALA A 315 -7.18 -7.64 -13.37
N THR A 316 -8.36 -7.28 -12.89
CA THR A 316 -8.51 -6.34 -11.78
C THR A 316 -7.91 -6.92 -10.51
N VAL A 317 -8.37 -8.08 -10.04
CA VAL A 317 -7.99 -8.60 -8.71
C VAL A 317 -6.69 -9.43 -8.81
N MET A 318 -5.59 -8.79 -9.18
CA MET A 318 -4.29 -9.42 -9.37
C MET A 318 -3.78 -10.18 -8.13
N PRO A 319 -3.46 -11.49 -8.21
CA PRO A 319 -3.03 -12.27 -7.05
C PRO A 319 -1.70 -11.79 -6.44
N HIS A 320 -0.73 -11.38 -7.27
CA HIS A 320 0.58 -10.93 -6.79
C HIS A 320 0.48 -9.61 -5.99
N SER A 321 -0.49 -8.75 -6.33
CA SER A 321 -0.73 -7.47 -5.66
C SER A 321 -1.15 -7.64 -4.20
N LEU A 322 -1.75 -8.79 -3.83
CA LEU A 322 -2.17 -9.08 -2.46
C LEU A 322 -0.95 -9.26 -1.52
N PHE A 323 0.15 -9.83 -2.01
CA PHE A 323 1.41 -9.87 -1.25
C PHE A 323 1.96 -8.46 -1.06
N LEU A 324 2.01 -7.66 -2.12
CA LEU A 324 2.50 -6.27 -2.09
C LEU A 324 1.74 -5.44 -1.03
N GLY A 325 0.41 -5.46 -1.06
CA GLY A 325 -0.42 -4.68 -0.12
C GLY A 325 -0.25 -5.08 1.34
N SER A 326 0.13 -6.33 1.61
CA SER A 326 0.48 -6.78 2.96
C SER A 326 1.88 -6.36 3.42
N GLY A 327 2.83 -6.19 2.50
CA GLY A 327 4.22 -5.84 2.82
C GLY A 327 4.49 -4.33 2.89
N VAL A 328 4.05 -3.55 1.90
CA VAL A 328 4.44 -2.13 1.75
C VAL A 328 4.08 -1.30 2.99
N VAL A 329 2.91 -1.54 3.59
CA VAL A 329 2.42 -0.78 4.75
C VAL A 329 3.29 -0.96 6.00
N GLN A 330 4.01 -2.08 6.15
CA GLN A 330 4.90 -2.32 7.30
C GLN A 330 5.97 -1.22 7.44
N SER A 331 6.45 -0.66 6.33
CA SER A 331 7.41 0.46 6.32
C SER A 331 6.91 1.69 7.06
N ARG A 332 5.61 2.02 6.94
CA ARG A 332 4.97 3.16 7.60
C ARG A 332 4.71 2.90 9.09
N LEU A 333 4.42 1.66 9.48
CA LEU A 333 4.31 1.29 10.91
C LEU A 333 5.69 1.36 11.58
N LYS A 334 6.76 0.87 10.94
CA LYS A 334 8.13 1.03 11.46
C LYS A 334 8.51 2.50 11.58
N GLU A 335 8.17 3.34 10.60
CA GLU A 335 8.41 4.80 10.70
C GLU A 335 7.69 5.40 11.92
N PHE A 336 6.46 4.98 12.22
CA PHE A 336 5.72 5.42 13.41
C PHE A 336 6.41 4.95 14.71
N ASP A 337 6.71 3.66 14.85
CA ASP A 337 7.30 3.09 16.06
C ASP A 337 8.69 3.66 16.36
N VAL A 338 9.51 3.92 15.33
CA VAL A 338 10.82 4.57 15.49
C VAL A 338 10.67 6.05 15.89
N ASN A 339 9.74 6.80 15.28
CA ASN A 339 9.50 8.21 15.66
C ASN A 339 8.94 8.36 17.07
N CYS A 340 8.18 7.38 17.57
CA CYS A 340 7.66 7.36 18.94
C CYS A 340 8.62 6.71 19.95
N GLY A 341 9.75 6.15 19.51
CA GLY A 341 10.74 5.52 20.39
C GLY A 341 10.35 4.15 20.94
N TYR A 342 9.36 3.47 20.33
CA TYR A 342 8.96 2.11 20.71
C TYR A 342 9.90 1.03 20.17
N VAL A 343 10.58 1.28 19.05
CA VAL A 343 11.49 0.34 18.38
C VAL A 343 12.74 1.06 17.89
N GLU A 344 13.90 0.43 17.99
CA GLU A 344 15.15 0.99 17.49
C GLU A 344 15.24 0.91 15.95
N THR A 345 15.86 1.93 15.32
CA THR A 345 16.01 2.04 13.87
C THR A 345 16.71 0.84 13.22
N SER A 346 17.58 0.17 13.98
CA SER A 346 18.37 -1.02 13.64
C SER A 346 17.50 -2.23 13.24
N VAL A 347 16.35 -2.44 13.88
CA VAL A 347 15.53 -3.65 13.72
C VAL A 347 15.06 -3.82 12.26
N PRO A 348 15.35 -4.93 11.55
CA PRO A 348 15.05 -5.08 10.13
C PRO A 348 13.54 -5.22 9.84
N LEU A 349 13.17 -4.93 8.60
CA LEU A 349 11.90 -5.37 8.00
C LEU A 349 12.15 -6.69 7.27
N GLY A 350 11.31 -7.71 7.48
CA GLY A 350 11.52 -9.04 6.91
C GLY A 350 12.51 -9.91 7.69
N ASN A 351 13.17 -10.83 7.00
CA ASN A 351 14.03 -11.86 7.58
C ASN A 351 15.53 -11.55 7.32
N ALA A 352 16.21 -10.92 8.27
CA ALA A 352 17.67 -10.98 8.37
C ALA A 352 18.07 -12.14 9.30
N GLU A 353 19.11 -12.91 8.95
CA GLU A 353 19.49 -14.10 9.71
C GLU A 353 20.05 -13.73 11.10
N GLY A 354 19.35 -14.16 12.16
CA GLY A 354 19.75 -13.97 13.56
C GLY A 354 19.17 -12.73 14.25
N GLU A 355 18.51 -11.82 13.54
CA GLU A 355 17.96 -10.59 14.13
C GLU A 355 16.50 -10.73 14.61
N VAL A 356 16.12 -9.94 15.62
CA VAL A 356 14.75 -9.93 16.16
C VAL A 356 13.81 -9.31 15.14
N LYS A 357 12.85 -10.08 14.62
CA LYS A 357 11.90 -9.58 13.61
C LYS A 357 11.01 -8.47 14.16
N TYR A 358 10.89 -7.36 13.40
CA TYR A 358 9.98 -6.26 13.72
C TYR A 358 8.54 -6.75 13.91
N ARG A 359 7.92 -6.37 15.04
CA ARG A 359 6.50 -6.55 15.34
C ARG A 359 5.90 -5.19 15.69
N PRO A 360 4.87 -4.70 14.97
CA PRO A 360 4.34 -3.36 15.21
C PRO A 360 3.69 -3.18 16.58
N SER A 361 3.82 -1.99 17.16
CA SER A 361 3.14 -1.67 18.43
C SER A 361 1.63 -1.53 18.25
N ILE A 362 0.88 -1.77 19.33
CA ILE A 362 -0.58 -1.53 19.37
C ILE A 362 -0.95 -0.08 19.01
N TYR A 363 -0.04 0.88 19.25
CA TYR A 363 -0.21 2.29 18.92
C TYR A 363 -0.01 2.56 17.42
N ALA A 364 1.04 2.01 16.80
CA ALA A 364 1.24 2.06 15.34
C ALA A 364 0.08 1.38 14.60
N ILE A 365 -0.39 0.23 15.08
CA ILE A 365 -1.51 -0.51 14.50
C ILE A 365 -2.81 0.33 14.55
N ARG A 366 -3.14 0.92 15.70
CA ARG A 366 -4.35 1.76 15.85
C ARG A 366 -4.26 3.10 15.13
N GLY A 367 -3.06 3.67 15.01
CA GLY A 367 -2.79 4.93 14.32
C GLY A 367 -2.74 4.80 12.81
N CYS A 368 -1.82 3.99 12.28
CA CYS A 368 -1.50 3.92 10.86
C CYS A 368 -2.51 3.13 10.03
N MET A 369 -2.98 1.96 10.51
CA MET A 369 -3.81 1.04 9.70
C MET A 369 -5.05 1.73 9.12
N LYS A 370 -5.70 2.61 9.90
CA LYS A 370 -6.88 3.37 9.45
C LYS A 370 -6.54 4.30 8.29
N TYR A 371 -5.42 5.04 8.36
CA TYR A 371 -5.00 5.92 7.28
C TYR A 371 -4.56 5.13 6.05
N SER A 372 -3.84 4.01 6.20
CA SER A 372 -3.45 3.16 5.07
C SER A 372 -4.65 2.50 4.37
N ILE A 373 -5.67 2.05 5.11
CA ILE A 373 -6.91 1.53 4.50
C ILE A 373 -7.68 2.64 3.77
N ILE A 374 -7.76 3.85 4.34
CA ILE A 374 -8.43 4.99 3.69
C ILE A 374 -7.67 5.46 2.44
N GLU A 375 -6.33 5.52 2.49
CA GLU A 375 -5.48 5.92 1.37
C GLU A 375 -5.51 4.91 0.22
N LEU A 376 -5.43 3.62 0.53
CA LEU A 376 -5.69 2.52 -0.42
C LEU A 376 -7.08 2.64 -1.05
N SER A 377 -8.13 2.74 -0.22
CA SER A 377 -9.52 2.74 -0.68
C SER A 377 -9.81 3.94 -1.57
N LEU A 378 -9.28 5.12 -1.20
CA LEU A 378 -9.33 6.31 -2.05
C LEU A 378 -8.60 6.05 -3.36
N SER A 379 -7.34 5.60 -3.32
CA SER A 379 -6.50 5.47 -4.53
C SER A 379 -7.08 4.49 -5.56
N LEU A 380 -7.55 3.32 -5.11
CA LEU A 380 -8.24 2.35 -5.97
C LEU A 380 -9.60 2.88 -6.49
N PHE A 381 -10.36 3.60 -5.67
CA PHE A 381 -11.66 4.14 -6.08
C PHE A 381 -11.55 5.38 -6.99
N THR A 382 -10.49 6.19 -6.89
CA THR A 382 -10.35 7.42 -7.69
C THR A 382 -9.42 7.29 -8.89
N PHE A 383 -8.47 6.35 -8.90
CA PHE A 383 -7.52 6.18 -10.01
C PHE A 383 -7.73 4.88 -10.79
N ALA A 384 -7.72 3.73 -10.12
CA ALA A 384 -7.91 2.44 -10.82
C ALA A 384 -9.30 2.34 -11.46
N LEU A 385 -10.37 2.56 -10.67
CA LEU A 385 -11.74 2.59 -11.22
C LEU A 385 -11.91 3.62 -12.35
N PHE A 386 -11.31 4.80 -12.20
CA PHE A 386 -11.39 5.86 -13.21
C PHE A 386 -10.73 5.42 -14.51
N VAL A 387 -9.51 4.89 -14.47
CA VAL A 387 -8.79 4.47 -15.68
C VAL A 387 -9.49 3.28 -16.34
N ASN A 388 -9.84 2.24 -15.60
CA ASN A 388 -10.45 1.02 -16.16
C ASN A 388 -11.82 1.33 -16.77
N SER A 389 -12.63 2.15 -16.09
CA SER A 389 -13.89 2.63 -16.66
C SER A 389 -13.68 3.60 -17.85
N ALA A 390 -12.63 4.44 -17.83
CA ALA A 390 -12.30 5.31 -18.96
C ALA A 390 -11.89 4.50 -20.20
N ILE A 391 -11.09 3.44 -20.04
CA ILE A 391 -10.71 2.52 -21.11
C ILE A 391 -11.97 1.91 -21.74
N LEU A 392 -12.85 1.33 -20.91
CA LEU A 392 -14.09 0.71 -21.38
C LEU A 392 -15.02 1.73 -22.06
N ILE A 393 -15.16 2.93 -21.50
CA ILE A 393 -15.96 4.02 -22.11
C ILE A 393 -15.37 4.47 -23.45
N VAL A 394 -14.04 4.63 -23.55
CA VAL A 394 -13.34 5.01 -24.79
C VAL A 394 -13.47 3.92 -25.85
N ALA A 395 -13.34 2.64 -25.46
CA ALA A 395 -13.55 1.49 -26.33
C ALA A 395 -14.99 1.43 -26.85
N GLY A 396 -16.00 1.42 -25.97
CA GLY A 396 -17.42 1.40 -26.35
C GLY A 396 -17.93 2.67 -27.04
N ALA A 397 -17.16 3.76 -27.01
CA ALA A 397 -17.42 4.96 -27.82
C ALA A 397 -16.80 4.89 -29.23
N ALA A 398 -15.84 4.00 -29.48
CA ALA A 398 -15.02 3.98 -30.70
C ALA A 398 -15.08 2.67 -31.51
N LEU A 399 -15.46 1.54 -30.89
CA LEU A 399 -15.54 0.20 -31.51
C LEU A 399 -16.96 -0.34 -31.66
N TYR A 400 -17.89 0.03 -30.76
CA TYR A 400 -19.23 -0.55 -30.72
C TYR A 400 -20.04 -0.25 -32.00
N ASP A 401 -20.71 -1.26 -32.55
CA ASP A 401 -21.40 -1.25 -33.86
C ASP A 401 -20.51 -0.88 -35.09
N VAL A 402 -19.18 -0.91 -34.98
CA VAL A 402 -18.26 -0.62 -36.11
C VAL A 402 -17.94 -1.90 -36.90
N PRO A 403 -18.09 -1.92 -38.25
CA PRO A 403 -17.73 -3.09 -39.05
C PRO A 403 -16.24 -3.46 -38.91
N GLY A 404 -15.98 -4.65 -38.36
CA GLY A 404 -14.63 -5.12 -38.01
C GLY A 404 -14.19 -4.82 -36.58
N GLY A 405 -15.09 -4.36 -35.71
CA GLY A 405 -14.84 -4.20 -34.27
C GLY A 405 -14.65 -5.52 -33.52
N ASP A 406 -15.20 -6.62 -34.06
CA ASP A 406 -15.20 -7.99 -33.54
C ASP A 406 -13.81 -8.56 -33.17
N ASN A 407 -12.73 -7.93 -33.65
CA ASN A 407 -11.35 -8.22 -33.23
C ASN A 407 -10.81 -7.01 -32.46
N ALA A 408 -11.29 -6.83 -31.23
CA ALA A 408 -11.04 -5.68 -30.38
C ALA A 408 -9.61 -5.63 -29.76
N ASP A 409 -8.57 -5.66 -30.59
CA ASP A 409 -7.18 -5.59 -30.13
C ASP A 409 -6.72 -4.15 -29.82
N LEU A 410 -5.60 -4.03 -29.09
CA LEU A 410 -5.00 -2.73 -28.73
C LEU A 410 -4.54 -1.92 -29.97
N PHE A 411 -4.33 -2.56 -31.13
CA PHE A 411 -3.99 -1.85 -32.37
C PHE A 411 -5.24 -1.25 -33.04
N GLY A 412 -6.39 -1.92 -32.93
CA GLY A 412 -7.70 -1.51 -33.43
C GLY A 412 -8.13 -0.21 -32.77
N ILE A 413 -8.14 -0.16 -31.43
CA ILE A 413 -8.38 1.08 -30.68
C ILE A 413 -7.42 2.18 -31.11
N HIS A 414 -6.11 1.93 -31.15
CA HIS A 414 -5.16 2.98 -31.55
C HIS A 414 -5.46 3.51 -32.96
N SER A 415 -5.80 2.63 -33.91
CA SER A 415 -6.18 3.02 -35.27
C SER A 415 -7.46 3.85 -35.30
N LEU A 416 -8.48 3.47 -34.53
CA LEU A 416 -9.78 4.14 -34.50
C LEU A 416 -9.71 5.48 -33.75
N LEU A 417 -9.04 5.57 -32.59
CA LEU A 417 -8.82 6.85 -31.91
C LEU A 417 -8.02 7.83 -32.79
N SER A 418 -7.01 7.33 -33.50
CA SER A 418 -6.18 8.14 -34.41
C SER A 418 -6.95 8.67 -35.62
N LYS A 419 -7.86 7.85 -36.20
CA LYS A 419 -8.66 8.21 -37.39
C LYS A 419 -9.93 8.98 -37.07
N SER A 420 -10.71 8.53 -36.08
CA SER A 420 -12.07 8.99 -35.81
C SER A 420 -12.12 10.17 -34.83
N ILE A 421 -11.10 10.34 -33.98
CA ILE A 421 -11.03 11.42 -33.00
C ILE A 421 -9.90 12.40 -33.35
N ALA A 422 -8.64 11.98 -33.22
CA ALA A 422 -7.46 12.76 -33.62
C ALA A 422 -6.19 11.89 -33.57
N PRO A 423 -5.19 12.12 -34.43
CA PRO A 423 -3.88 11.46 -34.32
C PRO A 423 -3.21 11.62 -32.95
N ALA A 424 -3.47 12.76 -32.28
CA ALA A 424 -3.02 13.00 -30.91
C ALA A 424 -3.66 12.05 -29.88
N ALA A 425 -4.90 11.60 -30.08
CA ALA A 425 -5.55 10.65 -29.17
C ALA A 425 -4.89 9.27 -29.21
N GLY A 426 -4.49 8.81 -30.41
CA GLY A 426 -3.70 7.58 -30.58
C GLY A 426 -2.33 7.68 -29.88
N LEU A 427 -1.58 8.76 -30.11
CA LEU A 427 -0.30 9.00 -29.44
C LEU A 427 -0.44 9.00 -27.91
N VAL A 428 -1.47 9.67 -27.39
CA VAL A 428 -1.78 9.73 -25.95
C VAL A 428 -2.16 8.34 -25.39
N PHE A 429 -2.87 7.51 -26.15
CA PHE A 429 -3.18 6.12 -25.77
C PHE A 429 -1.91 5.24 -25.71
N ALA A 430 -1.09 5.28 -26.75
CA ALA A 430 0.14 4.48 -26.79
C ALA A 430 1.18 4.94 -25.74
N LEU A 431 1.22 6.24 -25.41
CA LEU A 431 2.01 6.76 -24.30
C LEU A 431 1.50 6.26 -22.94
N ALA A 432 0.19 6.29 -22.70
CA ALA A 432 -0.41 5.76 -21.47
C ALA A 432 -0.10 4.27 -21.28
N LEU A 433 -0.23 3.48 -22.34
CA LEU A 433 0.11 2.05 -22.35
C LEU A 433 1.59 1.78 -22.03
N LEU A 434 2.51 2.61 -22.53
CA LEU A 434 3.94 2.50 -22.21
C LEU A 434 4.24 2.82 -20.73
N LEU A 435 3.64 3.89 -20.20
CA LEU A 435 3.80 4.28 -18.79
C LEU A 435 3.19 3.24 -17.84
N SER A 436 2.04 2.68 -18.23
CA SER A 436 1.37 1.56 -17.57
C SER A 436 2.30 0.35 -17.44
N GLY A 437 2.83 -0.18 -18.55
CA GLY A 437 3.76 -1.31 -18.56
C GLY A 437 5.00 -1.09 -17.68
N ILE A 438 5.70 0.03 -17.87
CA ILE A 438 6.87 0.39 -17.05
C ILE A 438 6.53 0.40 -15.54
N SER A 439 5.34 0.89 -15.16
CA SER A 439 4.93 0.97 -13.77
C SER A 439 4.59 -0.40 -13.15
N ALA A 440 3.87 -1.25 -13.88
CA ALA A 440 3.48 -2.58 -13.44
C ALA A 440 4.68 -3.53 -13.27
N GLY A 441 5.73 -3.35 -14.06
CA GLY A 441 6.95 -4.17 -13.97
C GLY A 441 7.76 -4.01 -12.68
N ILE A 442 7.78 -2.81 -12.12
CA ILE A 442 8.43 -2.58 -10.82
C ILE A 442 7.59 -3.19 -9.69
N VAL A 443 6.26 -3.11 -9.81
CA VAL A 443 5.32 -3.79 -8.91
C VAL A 443 5.52 -5.31 -8.94
N CYS A 444 5.60 -5.93 -10.12
CA CYS A 444 5.87 -7.36 -10.29
C CYS A 444 7.21 -7.77 -9.63
N THR A 445 8.26 -6.94 -9.82
CA THR A 445 9.58 -7.17 -9.21
C THR A 445 9.51 -7.17 -7.67
N ILE A 446 8.80 -6.21 -7.07
CA ILE A 446 8.67 -6.09 -5.61
C ILE A 446 7.78 -7.19 -5.04
N ALA A 447 6.63 -7.46 -5.66
CA ALA A 447 5.71 -8.51 -5.25
C ALA A 447 6.39 -9.89 -5.27
N GLY A 448 7.17 -10.18 -6.32
CA GLY A 448 7.96 -11.41 -6.41
C GLY A 448 8.98 -11.55 -5.29
N GLN A 449 9.72 -10.49 -4.94
CA GLN A 449 10.67 -10.57 -3.83
C GLN A 449 9.97 -10.93 -2.51
N MET A 450 8.83 -10.29 -2.22
CA MET A 450 8.02 -10.63 -1.05
C MET A 450 7.55 -12.09 -1.05
N VAL A 451 7.30 -12.68 -2.24
CA VAL A 451 6.92 -14.09 -2.40
C VAL A 451 8.10 -15.04 -2.14
N SER A 452 9.26 -14.88 -2.77
CA SER A 452 10.39 -15.82 -2.58
C SER A 452 11.08 -15.66 -1.24
N GLU A 453 11.25 -14.43 -0.74
CA GLU A 453 11.78 -14.19 0.60
C GLU A 453 10.77 -14.62 1.68
N GLY A 454 9.47 -14.42 1.44
CA GLY A 454 8.42 -14.75 2.41
C GLY A 454 8.07 -16.24 2.48
N MET A 455 7.93 -16.94 1.35
CA MET A 455 7.62 -18.37 1.33
C MET A 455 8.86 -19.25 1.49
N LEU A 456 9.92 -18.97 0.74
CA LEU A 456 11.11 -19.83 0.69
C LEU A 456 12.27 -19.37 1.58
N ASN A 457 12.31 -18.11 2.03
CA ASN A 457 13.52 -17.43 2.53
C ASN A 457 14.64 -17.39 1.47
N TRP A 458 14.31 -17.33 0.18
CA TRP A 458 15.30 -17.25 -0.88
C TRP A 458 15.52 -15.79 -1.32
N SER A 459 16.56 -15.16 -0.76
CA SER A 459 16.96 -13.80 -1.11
C SER A 459 17.79 -13.78 -2.40
N ILE A 460 17.23 -13.17 -3.45
CA ILE A 460 17.89 -12.96 -4.75
C ILE A 460 17.99 -11.45 -4.99
N ARG A 461 19.15 -10.94 -5.42
CA ARG A 461 19.31 -9.51 -5.77
C ARG A 461 18.20 -9.08 -6.76
N PRO A 462 17.40 -8.02 -6.50
CA PRO A 462 16.19 -7.77 -7.29
C PRO A 462 16.38 -7.55 -8.80
N TRP A 463 17.50 -6.97 -9.23
CA TRP A 463 17.83 -6.88 -10.66
C TRP A 463 18.01 -8.27 -11.31
N LEU A 464 18.65 -9.21 -10.61
CA LEU A 464 18.90 -10.56 -11.12
C LEU A 464 17.59 -11.36 -11.15
N ARG A 465 16.74 -11.18 -10.14
CA ARG A 465 15.41 -11.78 -10.11
C ARG A 465 14.54 -11.27 -11.26
N ARG A 466 14.46 -9.95 -11.47
CA ARG A 466 13.73 -9.36 -12.60
C ARG A 466 14.34 -9.80 -13.93
N LEU A 467 15.67 -9.88 -14.07
CA LEU A 467 16.29 -10.44 -15.28
C LEU A 467 15.82 -11.89 -15.52
N ILE A 468 15.73 -12.74 -14.48
CA ILE A 468 15.29 -14.12 -14.62
C ILE A 468 13.81 -14.20 -15.03
N THR A 469 12.89 -13.53 -14.31
CA THR A 469 11.45 -13.56 -14.65
C THR A 469 11.21 -12.97 -16.03
N ARG A 470 11.82 -11.81 -16.31
CA ARG A 470 11.73 -11.12 -17.60
C ARG A 470 12.26 -11.99 -18.75
N SER A 471 13.31 -12.77 -18.53
CA SER A 471 13.79 -13.74 -19.54
C SER A 471 12.75 -14.83 -19.82
N ILE A 472 12.14 -15.37 -18.76
CA ILE A 472 11.08 -16.40 -18.86
C ILE A 472 9.84 -15.85 -19.57
N SER A 473 9.50 -14.57 -19.38
CA SER A 473 8.35 -13.89 -19.99
C SER A 473 8.60 -13.46 -21.44
N ILE A 474 9.81 -12.95 -21.75
CA ILE A 474 10.15 -12.44 -23.09
C ILE A 474 10.36 -13.56 -24.11
N ILE A 475 10.97 -14.70 -23.74
CA ILE A 475 11.24 -15.80 -24.69
C ILE A 475 9.96 -16.29 -25.40
N PRO A 476 8.87 -16.69 -24.70
CA PRO A 476 7.63 -17.09 -25.37
C PRO A 476 6.99 -15.93 -26.13
N SER A 477 7.01 -14.71 -25.56
CA SER A 477 6.47 -13.52 -26.22
C SER A 477 7.15 -13.22 -27.57
N ILE A 478 8.47 -13.36 -27.65
CA ILE A 478 9.25 -13.23 -28.89
C ILE A 478 8.94 -14.35 -29.89
N ILE A 479 8.85 -15.61 -29.42
CA ILE A 479 8.53 -16.76 -30.28
C ILE A 479 7.14 -16.57 -30.92
N ILE A 480 6.14 -16.17 -30.14
CA ILE A 480 4.77 -15.94 -30.62
C ILE A 480 4.72 -14.70 -31.54
N ALA A 481 5.41 -13.62 -31.18
CA ALA A 481 5.54 -12.43 -32.02
C ALA A 481 6.21 -12.70 -33.38
N ALA A 482 7.14 -13.66 -33.44
CA ALA A 482 7.84 -14.04 -34.67
C ALA A 482 7.08 -15.08 -35.52
N ALA A 483 6.35 -16.01 -34.88
CA ALA A 483 5.66 -17.10 -35.55
C ALA A 483 4.21 -16.79 -35.97
N VAL A 484 3.50 -15.96 -35.19
CA VAL A 484 2.06 -15.65 -35.37
C VAL A 484 1.82 -14.15 -35.56
N GLY A 485 2.69 -13.29 -35.01
CA GLY A 485 2.52 -11.84 -35.08
C GLY A 485 1.42 -11.32 -34.16
N LYS A 486 0.67 -10.31 -34.60
CA LYS A 486 -0.26 -9.53 -33.75
C LYS A 486 -1.32 -10.38 -33.05
N GLU A 487 -2.03 -11.21 -33.79
CA GLU A 487 -3.13 -12.04 -33.30
C GLU A 487 -2.66 -13.03 -32.21
N GLY A 488 -1.46 -13.58 -32.36
CA GLY A 488 -0.86 -14.45 -31.34
C GLY A 488 -0.45 -13.70 -30.08
N ILE A 489 0.07 -12.47 -30.21
CA ILE A 489 0.41 -11.61 -29.08
C ILE A 489 -0.86 -11.24 -28.28
N ASP A 490 -1.95 -10.88 -28.96
CA ASP A 490 -3.20 -10.50 -28.30
C ASP A 490 -3.90 -11.69 -27.60
N ARG A 491 -3.95 -12.86 -28.25
CA ARG A 491 -4.36 -14.11 -27.58
C ARG A 491 -3.47 -14.48 -26.40
N THR A 492 -2.19 -14.11 -26.41
CA THR A 492 -1.28 -14.32 -25.27
C THR A 492 -1.61 -13.36 -24.11
N LEU A 493 -1.95 -12.12 -24.42
CA LEU A 493 -2.35 -11.09 -23.45
C LEU A 493 -3.65 -11.45 -22.73
N THR A 494 -4.66 -11.94 -23.47
CA THR A 494 -5.93 -12.39 -22.89
C THR A 494 -5.79 -13.71 -22.12
N ALA A 495 -5.03 -14.68 -22.64
CA ALA A 495 -4.76 -15.94 -21.94
C ALA A 495 -4.02 -15.75 -20.60
N SER A 496 -3.16 -14.74 -20.47
CA SER A 496 -2.50 -14.44 -19.19
C SER A 496 -3.47 -13.92 -18.13
N GLN A 497 -4.52 -13.18 -18.52
CA GLN A 497 -5.59 -12.75 -17.59
C GLN A 497 -6.45 -13.92 -17.12
N VAL A 498 -6.74 -14.89 -18.00
CA VAL A 498 -7.42 -16.14 -17.63
C VAL A 498 -6.58 -16.92 -16.61
N ALA A 499 -5.27 -17.04 -16.81
CA ALA A 499 -4.37 -17.68 -15.85
C ALA A 499 -4.34 -16.96 -14.49
N LEU A 500 -4.29 -15.61 -14.49
CA LEU A 500 -4.34 -14.78 -13.28
C LEU A 500 -5.64 -15.01 -12.49
N SER A 501 -6.79 -15.04 -13.18
CA SER A 501 -8.10 -15.32 -12.58
C SER A 501 -8.11 -16.70 -11.90
N VAL A 502 -7.65 -17.74 -12.60
CA VAL A 502 -7.64 -19.12 -12.10
C VAL A 502 -6.76 -19.30 -10.85
N ILE A 503 -5.69 -18.51 -10.73
CA ILE A 503 -4.79 -18.54 -9.57
C ILE A 503 -5.37 -17.78 -8.36
N LEU A 504 -6.18 -16.75 -8.57
CA LEU A 504 -6.71 -15.86 -7.53
C LEU A 504 -7.41 -16.59 -6.35
N PRO A 505 -8.32 -17.56 -6.55
CA PRO A 505 -8.95 -18.30 -5.45
C PRO A 505 -7.96 -18.90 -4.44
N PHE A 506 -6.83 -19.43 -4.94
CA PHE A 506 -5.84 -20.14 -4.12
C PHE A 506 -4.99 -19.18 -3.26
N ILE A 507 -4.72 -17.98 -3.77
CA ILE A 507 -3.90 -16.97 -3.05
C ILE A 507 -4.78 -16.12 -2.11
N SER A 508 -6.04 -15.88 -2.45
CA SER A 508 -7.01 -15.17 -1.59
C SER A 508 -7.57 -16.02 -0.44
N ALA A 509 -7.62 -17.35 -0.55
CA ALA A 509 -8.13 -18.22 0.51
C ALA A 509 -7.30 -18.13 1.83
N PRO A 510 -5.94 -18.23 1.84
CA PRO A 510 -5.14 -18.06 3.05
C PRO A 510 -5.32 -16.69 3.70
N LEU A 511 -5.41 -15.62 2.92
CA LEU A 511 -5.66 -14.25 3.40
C LEU A 511 -6.95 -14.15 4.21
N ILE A 512 -8.05 -14.72 3.69
CA ILE A 512 -9.36 -14.70 4.37
C ILE A 512 -9.32 -15.60 5.61
N TRP A 513 -8.70 -16.78 5.52
CA TRP A 513 -8.51 -17.70 6.64
C TRP A 513 -7.76 -17.05 7.82
N PHE A 514 -6.60 -16.43 7.56
CA PHE A 514 -5.82 -15.75 8.60
C PHE A 514 -6.56 -14.55 9.20
N THR A 515 -7.27 -13.76 8.38
CA THR A 515 -7.94 -12.53 8.85
C THR A 515 -9.23 -12.79 9.65
N CYS A 516 -9.87 -13.94 9.45
CA CYS A 516 -11.07 -14.35 10.21
C CYS A 516 -10.75 -14.98 11.58
N LEU A 517 -9.55 -15.54 11.77
CA LEU A 517 -9.23 -16.37 12.94
C LEU A 517 -8.45 -15.63 14.04
N ASN A 518 -8.97 -15.72 15.27
CA ASN A 518 -8.33 -15.19 16.48
C ASN A 518 -6.91 -15.71 16.73
N ARG A 519 -6.55 -16.90 16.22
CA ARG A 519 -5.23 -17.52 16.46
C ARG A 519 -4.08 -16.73 15.81
N TYR A 520 -4.35 -16.03 14.71
CA TYR A 520 -3.33 -15.33 13.93
C TYR A 520 -3.46 -13.81 14.09
N MET A 521 -4.69 -13.29 14.16
CA MET A 521 -4.98 -11.88 14.38
C MET A 521 -4.92 -11.49 15.87
N THR A 522 -3.74 -11.55 16.48
CA THR A 522 -3.51 -11.14 17.88
C THR A 522 -2.25 -10.32 18.08
N VAL A 523 -2.38 -9.19 18.75
CA VAL A 523 -1.27 -8.32 19.17
C VAL A 523 -0.97 -8.60 20.65
N ARG A 524 0.29 -8.80 21.01
CA ARG A 524 0.72 -8.81 22.43
C ARG A 524 0.98 -7.37 22.86
N THR A 525 0.43 -6.97 23.99
CA THR A 525 0.69 -5.69 24.63
C THR A 525 1.15 -5.93 26.06
N GLU A 526 2.04 -5.09 26.55
CA GLU A 526 2.47 -5.10 27.94
C GLU A 526 1.64 -4.08 28.72
N GLU A 527 0.89 -4.55 29.72
CA GLU A 527 0.20 -3.70 30.69
C GLU A 527 0.90 -3.81 32.04
N ALA A 528 1.14 -2.69 32.69
CA ALA A 528 1.66 -2.68 34.06
C ALA A 528 0.59 -3.24 35.00
N SER A 529 0.92 -4.29 35.75
CA SER A 529 0.05 -4.80 36.81
C SER A 529 -0.11 -3.75 37.91
N GLY A 530 -1.20 -3.81 38.67
CA GLY A 530 -1.43 -2.93 39.83
C GLY A 530 -0.53 -3.22 41.04
N GLN A 531 0.43 -4.14 40.90
CA GLN A 531 1.44 -4.49 41.88
C GLN A 531 2.82 -4.16 41.30
N GLU A 532 3.70 -3.57 42.12
CA GLU A 532 4.94 -2.95 41.66
C GLU A 532 5.87 -3.95 40.96
N GLY A 533 6.17 -3.69 39.69
CA GLY A 533 7.18 -4.41 38.90
C GLY A 533 6.66 -5.56 38.03
N GLU A 534 5.41 -6.03 38.19
CA GLU A 534 4.91 -7.14 37.36
C GLU A 534 4.33 -6.64 36.02
N VAL A 535 4.96 -7.04 34.91
CA VAL A 535 4.51 -6.71 33.55
C VAL A 535 3.60 -7.82 33.03
N ARG A 536 2.32 -7.54 32.83
CA ARG A 536 1.34 -8.50 32.33
C ARG A 536 1.25 -8.43 30.81
N VAL A 537 1.65 -9.50 30.13
CA VAL A 537 1.48 -9.64 28.67
C VAL A 537 0.02 -9.95 28.36
N VAL A 538 -0.75 -8.93 28.02
CA VAL A 538 -2.15 -9.04 27.57
C VAL A 538 -2.16 -9.28 26.07
N THR A 539 -3.05 -10.17 25.60
CA THR A 539 -3.18 -10.50 24.16
C THR A 539 -4.48 -9.92 23.62
N VAL A 540 -4.39 -8.94 22.73
CA VAL A 540 -5.53 -8.22 22.14
C VAL A 540 -5.90 -8.86 20.80
N PRO A 541 -7.10 -9.47 20.66
CA PRO A 541 -7.56 -10.00 19.39
C PRO A 541 -7.98 -8.86 18.45
N MET A 542 -7.52 -8.93 17.21
CA MET A 542 -7.73 -7.97 16.13
C MET A 542 -8.42 -8.59 14.90
N ARG A 543 -9.16 -9.71 15.08
CA ARG A 543 -9.87 -10.40 14.01
C ARG A 543 -10.84 -9.50 13.24
N ASN A 544 -11.32 -9.97 12.09
CA ASN A 544 -12.43 -9.33 11.40
C ASN A 544 -13.74 -9.35 12.21
N ASN A 545 -14.55 -8.31 12.05
CA ASN A 545 -15.93 -8.31 12.50
C ASN A 545 -16.71 -9.37 11.72
N LEU A 546 -17.72 -9.99 12.33
CA LEU A 546 -18.48 -11.08 11.70
C LEU A 546 -19.05 -10.67 10.33
N LEU A 547 -19.57 -9.45 10.20
CA LEU A 547 -20.03 -8.90 8.91
C LEU A 547 -18.91 -8.88 7.86
N THR A 548 -17.73 -8.35 8.20
CA THR A 548 -16.57 -8.30 7.30
C THR A 548 -16.08 -9.69 6.90
N SER A 549 -16.10 -10.65 7.84
CA SER A 549 -15.76 -12.05 7.56
C SER A 549 -16.76 -12.71 6.61
N VAL A 550 -18.06 -12.52 6.84
CA VAL A 550 -19.12 -13.05 5.95
C VAL A 550 -19.02 -12.44 4.56
N VAL A 551 -18.85 -11.12 4.44
CA VAL A 551 -18.68 -10.45 3.14
C VAL A 551 -17.42 -10.93 2.42
N ALA A 552 -16.28 -11.10 3.12
CA ALA A 552 -15.06 -11.62 2.51
C ALA A 552 -15.21 -13.05 1.99
N VAL A 553 -15.88 -13.93 2.76
CA VAL A 553 -16.18 -15.31 2.32
C VAL A 553 -17.16 -15.33 1.15
N LEU A 554 -18.20 -14.48 1.13
CA LEU A 554 -19.12 -14.35 0.01
C LEU A 554 -18.40 -13.87 -1.26
N VAL A 555 -17.53 -12.85 -1.17
CA VAL A 555 -16.71 -12.38 -2.29
C VAL A 555 -15.80 -13.50 -2.81
N TRP A 556 -15.16 -14.26 -1.93
CA TRP A 556 -14.36 -15.42 -2.34
C TRP A 556 -15.17 -16.51 -3.03
N ILE A 557 -16.37 -16.82 -2.54
CA ILE A 557 -17.29 -17.78 -3.19
C ILE A 557 -17.69 -17.28 -4.59
N ILE A 558 -17.96 -15.98 -4.77
CA ILE A 558 -18.25 -15.39 -6.09
C ILE A 558 -17.04 -15.54 -7.02
N ILE A 559 -15.83 -15.20 -6.55
CA ILE A 559 -14.59 -15.34 -7.32
C ILE A 559 -14.34 -16.81 -7.72
N VAL A 560 -14.60 -17.78 -6.83
CA VAL A 560 -14.51 -19.22 -7.12
C VAL A 560 -15.53 -19.65 -8.16
N VAL A 561 -16.81 -19.27 -8.00
CA VAL A 561 -17.88 -19.65 -8.94
C VAL A 561 -17.65 -19.06 -10.33
N MET A 562 -17.23 -17.80 -10.41
CA MET A 562 -16.84 -17.15 -11.67
C MET A 562 -15.64 -17.85 -12.32
N ASN A 563 -14.63 -18.27 -11.54
CA ASN A 563 -13.50 -19.02 -12.09
C ASN A 563 -13.85 -20.42 -12.57
N VAL A 564 -14.75 -21.13 -11.89
CA VAL A 564 -15.28 -22.42 -12.37
C VAL A 564 -16.08 -22.22 -13.66
N ALA A 565 -16.90 -21.17 -13.76
CA ALA A 565 -17.62 -20.83 -14.98
C ALA A 565 -16.67 -20.48 -16.14
N LEU A 566 -15.63 -19.69 -15.89
CA LEU A 566 -14.57 -19.34 -16.85
C LEU A 566 -13.88 -20.60 -17.40
N LEU A 567 -13.43 -21.50 -16.52
CA LEU A 567 -12.80 -22.76 -16.90
C LEU A 567 -13.73 -23.66 -17.74
N VAL A 568 -15.03 -23.70 -17.42
CA VAL A 568 -16.03 -24.43 -18.22
C VAL A 568 -16.24 -23.78 -19.58
N LEU A 569 -16.35 -22.46 -19.67
CA LEU A 569 -16.54 -21.74 -20.94
C LEU A 569 -15.34 -21.92 -21.90
N VAL A 570 -14.12 -21.81 -21.36
CA VAL A 570 -12.87 -22.09 -22.08
C VAL A 570 -12.80 -23.56 -22.49
N GLY A 571 -13.10 -24.50 -21.58
CA GLY A 571 -13.12 -25.94 -21.86
C GLY A 571 -14.19 -26.39 -22.87
N MET A 572 -15.25 -25.59 -23.05
CA MET A 572 -16.28 -25.79 -24.07
C MET A 572 -15.94 -25.15 -25.43
N GLY A 573 -14.79 -24.48 -25.57
CA GLY A 573 -14.43 -23.76 -26.79
C GLY A 573 -15.34 -22.56 -27.11
N LYS A 574 -15.99 -21.99 -26.08
CA LYS A 574 -16.82 -20.78 -26.19
C LYS A 574 -16.08 -19.48 -25.85
N ALA A 575 -14.76 -19.58 -25.68
CA ALA A 575 -13.82 -18.48 -25.76
C ALA A 575 -12.93 -18.74 -26.98
N SER A 576 -12.98 -17.85 -27.96
CA SER A 576 -12.39 -18.04 -29.31
C SER A 576 -11.78 -16.74 -29.83
#